data_AF-A0A7R9I6N4-F1
#
_entry.id   AF-A0A7R9I6N4-F1
#
_cell.length_a   1.000
_cell.length_b   1.000
_cell.length_c   1.000
_cell.angle_alpha   90.00
_cell.angle_beta   90.00
_cell.angle_gamma   90.00
#
_symmetry.space_group_name_H-M   'P 1'
#
loop_
_entity.id
_entity.type
_entity.pdbx_description
1 polymer ?
#
loop_
_entity_poly.entity_id
_entity_poly.type
_entity_poly.pdbx_seq_one_letter_code
_entity_poly.pdbx_strand_id
1 'polypeptide(L)'
;VSSLRCSSSGDSSPQDEVLVAVSGPGDARCVFVSVLGPTVWVKMTSVVAQHANRGLECPSKGRRFNSTMTAYYPDYSSEEEAGYLDSRGKQLRTLQEFLDGRSDYVTAAMDSELGVTYGRAVCIPELNQHFGRPVRVEVRDTDSDMAGAGAARIDICVRSEVDSYDRAVNKAVTLVLL
;
A
#
# COMPACT_ATOMS: atom_id res chain seq x y z
N VAL A 1 7.21 -0.31 12.59
CA VAL A 1 7.62 -1.63 13.13
C VAL A 1 6.37 -2.34 13.61
N SER A 2 5.79 -3.21 12.80
CA SER A 2 4.60 -3.96 13.17
C SER A 2 4.97 -4.95 14.28
N SER A 3 4.42 -4.76 15.48
CA SER A 3 4.61 -5.69 16.59
C SER A 3 3.82 -6.96 16.30
N LEU A 4 4.52 -8.05 15.95
CA LEU A 4 3.91 -9.37 15.98
C LEU A 4 3.53 -9.68 17.43
N ARG A 5 2.24 -9.91 17.68
CA ARG A 5 1.74 -10.49 18.92
C ARG A 5 1.24 -11.88 18.61
N CYS A 6 1.92 -12.87 19.16
CA CYS A 6 1.45 -14.24 19.13
C CYS A 6 0.48 -14.43 20.31
N SER A 7 -0.73 -14.93 20.02
CA SER A 7 -1.76 -15.20 21.02
C SER A 7 -2.29 -16.62 20.80
N SER A 8 -2.37 -17.43 21.86
CA SER A 8 -2.99 -18.76 21.79
C SER A 8 -4.50 -18.64 21.98
N SER A 9 -5.28 -18.97 20.96
CA SER A 9 -6.74 -19.17 21.09
C SER A 9 -7.01 -20.64 21.42
N GLY A 10 -6.86 -21.02 22.69
CA GLY A 10 -7.10 -22.40 23.12
C GLY A 10 -6.81 -22.58 24.60
N ASP A 11 -7.84 -22.89 25.37
CA ASP A 11 -7.83 -23.12 26.81
C ASP A 11 -7.20 -24.48 27.15
N SER A 12 -5.89 -24.61 26.92
CA SER A 12 -5.05 -25.75 27.37
C SER A 12 -3.58 -25.54 27.01
N SER A 13 -2.97 -24.43 27.47
CA SER A 13 -1.51 -24.34 27.45
C SER A 13 -0.97 -25.08 28.68
N PRO A 14 -0.09 -26.10 28.51
CA PRO A 14 0.71 -26.61 29.62
C PRO A 14 1.49 -25.43 30.24
N GLN A 15 1.65 -25.42 31.58
CA GLN A 15 2.24 -24.29 32.32
C GLN A 15 3.71 -23.98 31.97
N ASP A 16 4.33 -24.73 31.04
CA ASP A 16 5.74 -24.65 30.68
C ASP A 16 6.00 -24.33 29.18
N GLU A 17 4.97 -23.94 28.42
CA GLU A 17 5.12 -23.55 27.00
C GLU A 17 5.09 -22.04 26.80
N VAL A 18 6.13 -21.48 26.17
CA VAL A 18 6.22 -20.06 25.81
C VAL A 18 6.03 -19.90 24.30
N LEU A 19 5.07 -19.06 23.89
CA LEU A 19 4.84 -18.72 22.49
C LEU A 19 5.76 -17.56 22.09
N VAL A 20 6.66 -17.81 21.13
CA VAL A 20 7.69 -16.85 20.68
C VAL A 20 7.44 -16.47 19.22
N ALA A 21 7.52 -15.17 18.93
CA ALA A 21 7.55 -14.67 17.56
C ALA A 21 8.97 -14.79 16.99
N VAL A 22 9.11 -15.46 15.84
CA VAL A 22 10.37 -15.58 15.10
C VAL A 22 10.20 -14.89 13.75
N SER A 23 11.03 -13.89 13.46
CA SER A 23 11.06 -13.25 12.14
C SER A 23 12.29 -13.69 11.34
N GLY A 24 12.06 -14.05 10.08
CA GLY A 24 13.10 -14.28 9.08
C GLY A 24 12.82 -13.47 7.81
N PRO A 25 13.74 -13.47 6.84
CA PRO A 25 13.49 -12.85 5.54
C PRO A 25 12.34 -13.56 4.83
N GLY A 26 11.18 -12.89 4.75
CA GLY A 26 10.01 -13.32 3.99
C GLY A 26 8.83 -13.85 4.82
N ASP A 27 9.03 -14.27 6.08
CA ASP A 27 7.95 -14.82 6.91
C ASP A 27 8.18 -14.53 8.40
N ALA A 28 7.11 -14.15 9.10
CA ALA A 28 7.06 -14.11 10.55
C ALA A 28 6.17 -15.25 11.05
N ARG A 29 6.69 -16.07 11.98
CA ARG A 29 6.01 -17.27 12.49
C ARG A 29 5.96 -17.24 14.01
N CYS A 30 4.94 -17.84 14.59
CA CYS A 30 4.87 -18.08 16.03
C CYS A 30 5.24 -19.55 16.31
N VAL A 31 6.11 -19.79 17.29
CA VAL A 31 6.54 -21.14 17.71
C VAL A 31 6.34 -21.32 19.21
N PHE A 32 5.94 -22.53 19.62
CA PHE A 32 5.90 -22.89 21.03
C PHE A 32 7.26 -23.47 21.44
N VAL A 33 7.82 -22.92 22.51
CA VAL A 33 9.07 -23.37 23.13
C VAL A 33 8.74 -23.98 24.48
N SER A 34 9.13 -25.23 24.68
CA SER A 34 8.88 -25.95 25.93
C SER A 34 10.23 -26.31 26.56
N VAL A 35 10.45 -25.93 27.82
CA VAL A 35 11.69 -26.21 28.55
C VAL A 35 11.43 -27.30 29.57
N LEU A 36 12.08 -28.46 29.41
CA LEU A 36 11.96 -29.59 30.35
C LEU A 36 13.36 -29.96 30.86
N GLY A 37 13.74 -29.40 32.02
CA GLY A 37 15.06 -29.64 32.62
C GLY A 37 16.21 -28.95 31.86
N PRO A 38 17.39 -29.58 31.71
CA PRO A 38 18.52 -28.99 30.97
C PRO A 38 18.34 -29.00 29.44
N THR A 39 17.25 -29.57 28.94
CA THR A 39 17.01 -29.76 27.51
C THR A 39 15.88 -28.85 27.02
N VAL A 40 16.15 -28.08 25.96
CA VAL A 40 15.15 -27.22 25.30
C VAL A 40 14.53 -27.98 24.13
N TRP A 41 13.20 -28.14 24.13
CA TRP A 41 12.46 -28.71 23.03
C TRP A 41 11.71 -27.62 22.28
N VAL A 42 11.96 -27.48 20.98
CA VAL A 42 11.24 -26.53 20.12
C VAL A 42 10.21 -27.32 19.32
N LYS A 43 8.93 -27.13 19.64
CA LYS A 43 7.85 -27.67 18.82
C LYS A 43 7.51 -26.64 17.74
N MET A 44 8.01 -26.88 16.53
CA MET A 44 7.62 -26.10 15.36
C MET A 44 6.21 -26.49 14.91
N THR A 45 5.19 -25.99 15.59
CA THR A 45 3.85 -25.91 15.00
C THR A 45 3.78 -24.67 14.14
N SER A 46 3.55 -24.84 12.84
CA SER A 46 3.32 -23.73 11.93
C SER A 46 1.97 -23.09 12.25
N VAL A 47 1.95 -22.15 13.20
CA VAL A 47 0.81 -21.26 13.36
C VAL A 47 0.98 -20.21 12.27
N VAL A 48 0.24 -20.35 11.17
CA VAL A 48 0.10 -19.28 10.18
C VAL A 48 -0.46 -18.10 10.97
N ALA A 49 0.35 -17.07 11.18
CA ALA A 49 -0.14 -15.82 11.71
C ALA A 49 -1.25 -15.38 10.76
N GLN A 50 -2.50 -15.48 11.21
CA GLN A 50 -3.59 -14.79 10.55
C GLN A 50 -3.27 -13.30 10.71
N HIS A 51 -2.59 -12.73 9.71
CA HIS A 51 -2.66 -11.30 9.50
C HIS A 51 -4.12 -11.00 9.24
N ALA A 52 -4.84 -10.63 10.30
CA ALA A 52 -6.12 -9.99 10.15
C ALA A 52 -5.88 -8.81 9.21
N ASN A 53 -6.49 -8.85 8.03
CA ASN A 53 -6.39 -7.88 6.93
C ASN A 53 -6.86 -6.45 7.32
N ARG A 54 -7.03 -6.19 8.63
CA ARG A 54 -7.62 -5.01 9.28
C ARG A 54 -6.87 -3.70 9.03
N GLY A 55 -5.77 -3.73 8.28
CA GLY A 55 -5.02 -2.54 7.88
C GLY A 55 -5.14 -2.19 6.40
N LEU A 56 -5.47 -3.14 5.51
CA LEU A 56 -5.37 -2.93 4.05
C LEU A 56 -6.69 -2.48 3.41
N GLU A 57 -7.78 -2.61 4.16
CA GLU A 57 -9.10 -2.17 3.73
C GLU A 57 -9.20 -0.65 3.72
N CYS A 58 -9.95 -0.13 2.74
CA CYS A 58 -10.29 1.27 2.70
C CYS A 58 -11.36 1.61 3.75
N PRO A 59 -11.34 2.85 4.30
CA PRO A 59 -12.39 3.32 5.19
C PRO A 59 -13.79 3.10 4.59
N SER A 60 -14.75 2.72 5.44
CA SER A 60 -16.15 2.55 5.02
C SER A 60 -16.82 3.87 4.63
N LYS A 61 -16.28 4.99 5.14
CA LYS A 61 -16.69 6.35 4.80
C LYS A 61 -15.88 6.80 3.58
N GLY A 62 -16.50 6.80 2.42
CA GLY A 62 -15.90 7.24 1.16
C GLY A 62 -16.77 6.86 -0.03
N ARG A 63 -16.70 7.62 -1.12
CA ARG A 63 -17.46 7.32 -2.34
C ARG A 63 -16.67 6.34 -3.21
N ARG A 64 -17.32 5.24 -3.59
CA ARG A 64 -16.69 4.13 -4.33
C ARG A 64 -16.93 4.25 -5.82
N PHE A 65 -15.92 3.94 -6.60
CA PHE A 65 -15.94 3.94 -8.05
C PHE A 65 -15.20 2.74 -8.61
N ASN A 66 -15.69 2.22 -9.74
CA ASN A 66 -14.88 1.36 -10.59
C ASN A 66 -13.99 2.26 -11.44
N SER A 67 -12.69 2.05 -11.37
CA SER A 67 -11.70 2.89 -12.05
C SER A 67 -10.67 2.01 -12.76
N THR A 68 -10.09 2.54 -13.83
CA THR A 68 -8.88 1.99 -14.44
C THR A 68 -7.69 2.73 -13.85
N MET A 69 -6.83 1.99 -13.14
CA MET A 69 -5.57 2.51 -12.64
C MET A 69 -4.49 2.28 -13.69
N THR A 70 -3.79 3.34 -14.06
CA THR A 70 -2.57 3.27 -14.88
C THR A 70 -1.42 3.97 -14.17
N ALA A 71 -0.27 4.09 -14.81
CA ALA A 71 0.91 4.73 -14.25
C ALA A 71 1.52 5.76 -15.22
N TYR A 72 2.06 6.82 -14.64
CA TYR A 72 2.88 7.82 -15.32
C TYR A 72 4.13 8.08 -14.49
N TYR A 73 5.17 8.69 -15.08
CA TYR A 73 6.41 8.98 -14.38
C TYR A 73 6.89 10.40 -14.65
N PRO A 74 7.65 11.01 -13.72
CA PRO A 74 8.23 12.33 -13.93
C PRO A 74 9.12 12.38 -15.16
N ASP A 75 8.88 13.34 -16.05
CA ASP A 75 9.82 13.69 -17.10
C ASP A 75 10.70 14.86 -16.64
N TYR A 76 12.00 14.57 -16.49
CA TYR A 76 13.02 15.56 -16.11
C TYR A 76 13.75 16.15 -17.32
N SER A 77 13.47 15.65 -18.53
CA SER A 77 14.15 16.06 -19.75
C SER A 77 13.46 17.23 -20.45
N SER A 78 12.18 17.45 -20.19
CA SER A 78 11.41 18.58 -20.70
C SER A 78 11.59 19.82 -19.81
N GLU A 79 12.53 20.68 -20.19
CA GLU A 79 12.72 21.98 -19.52
C GLU A 79 11.49 22.90 -19.65
N GLU A 80 10.67 22.71 -20.69
CA GLU A 80 9.48 23.54 -20.97
C GLU A 80 8.21 23.07 -20.26
N GLU A 81 8.02 21.76 -20.07
CA GLU A 81 6.76 21.20 -19.52
C GLU A 81 6.81 20.93 -18.02
N ALA A 82 7.99 21.03 -17.39
CA ALA A 82 8.17 20.77 -15.96
C ALA A 82 7.48 19.47 -15.50
N GLY A 83 7.60 18.40 -16.30
CA GLY A 83 6.91 17.11 -16.13
C GLY A 83 7.24 16.36 -14.83
N TYR A 84 8.03 16.96 -13.94
CA TYR A 84 8.33 16.51 -12.59
C TYR A 84 7.57 17.27 -11.49
N LEU A 85 6.71 18.21 -11.87
CA LEU A 85 5.85 18.99 -10.99
C LEU A 85 4.38 18.61 -11.17
N ASP A 86 3.59 18.74 -10.11
CA ASP A 86 2.14 18.59 -10.13
C ASP A 86 1.44 19.85 -10.68
N SER A 87 0.13 19.77 -10.84
CA SER A 87 -0.76 20.89 -11.25
C SER A 87 -0.62 22.21 -10.45
N ARG A 88 0.09 22.22 -9.31
CA ARG A 88 0.39 23.41 -8.51
C ARG A 88 1.88 23.75 -8.45
N GLY A 89 2.69 23.18 -9.33
CA GLY A 89 4.13 23.42 -9.40
C GLY A 89 4.91 22.77 -8.26
N LYS A 90 4.37 21.77 -7.55
CA LYS A 90 5.09 21.04 -6.49
C LYS A 90 5.64 19.73 -7.01
N GLN A 91 6.81 19.34 -6.51
CA GLN A 91 7.45 18.09 -6.94
C GLN A 91 6.53 16.87 -6.74
N LEU A 92 6.40 16.07 -7.81
CA LEU A 92 5.70 14.79 -7.79
C LEU A 92 6.30 13.85 -6.75
N ARG A 93 5.44 13.04 -6.11
CA ARG A 93 5.86 12.01 -5.15
C ARG A 93 5.54 10.63 -5.71
N THR A 94 6.59 9.86 -5.94
CA THR A 94 6.47 8.58 -6.64
C THR A 94 6.07 7.46 -5.68
N LEU A 95 5.46 6.40 -6.21
CA LEU A 95 5.15 5.19 -5.45
C LEU A 95 6.40 4.60 -4.79
N GLN A 96 7.52 4.54 -5.51
CA GLN A 96 8.77 3.99 -4.99
C GLN A 96 9.32 4.85 -3.85
N GLU A 97 9.26 6.18 -3.91
CA GLU A 97 9.63 7.04 -2.78
C GLU A 97 8.79 6.75 -1.53
N PHE A 98 7.48 6.55 -1.69
CA PHE A 98 6.60 6.20 -0.57
C PHE A 98 6.94 4.82 0.02
N LEU A 99 7.21 3.84 -0.85
CA LEU A 99 7.58 2.49 -0.43
C LEU A 99 8.92 2.48 0.30
N ASP A 100 9.87 3.30 -0.14
CA ASP A 100 11.18 3.52 0.49
C ASP A 100 11.11 4.38 1.78
N GLY A 101 9.94 4.96 2.09
CA GLY A 101 9.77 5.86 3.24
C GLY A 101 10.38 7.25 3.06
N ARG A 102 10.62 7.66 1.81
CA ARG A 102 11.15 8.98 1.42
C ARG A 102 10.05 10.01 1.16
N SER A 103 8.80 9.59 1.03
CA SER A 103 7.62 10.46 0.96
C SER A 103 6.48 9.95 1.84
N ASP A 104 5.64 10.88 2.31
CA ASP A 104 4.46 10.56 3.12
C ASP A 104 3.24 10.15 2.29
N TYR A 105 3.29 10.39 0.97
CA TYR A 105 2.21 10.09 0.03
C TYR A 105 2.75 9.80 -1.37
N VAL A 106 1.87 9.25 -2.21
CA VAL A 106 2.04 9.06 -3.65
C VAL A 106 1.15 10.05 -4.38
N THR A 107 1.70 10.78 -5.33
CA THR A 107 0.92 11.65 -6.21
C THR A 107 0.11 10.81 -7.19
N ALA A 108 -1.16 11.16 -7.35
CA ALA A 108 -2.00 10.66 -8.42
C ALA A 108 -2.59 11.81 -9.24
N ALA A 109 -2.82 11.51 -10.51
CA ALA A 109 -3.53 12.35 -11.46
C ALA A 109 -4.96 11.82 -11.67
N MET A 110 -5.92 12.75 -11.71
CA MET A 110 -7.32 12.47 -12.07
C MET A 110 -7.87 13.62 -12.91
N ASP A 111 -9.04 13.40 -13.50
CA ASP A 111 -9.76 14.42 -14.26
C ASP A 111 -10.01 15.69 -13.42
N SER A 112 -9.50 16.82 -13.91
CA SER A 112 -9.71 18.15 -13.31
C SER A 112 -11.19 18.55 -13.20
N GLU A 113 -12.04 18.10 -14.12
CA GLU A 113 -13.47 18.42 -14.13
C GLU A 113 -14.26 17.66 -13.06
N LEU A 114 -13.67 16.60 -12.47
CA LEU A 114 -14.28 15.86 -11.36
C LEU A 114 -14.46 16.74 -10.10
N GLY A 115 -13.75 17.88 -10.03
CA GLY A 115 -13.85 18.81 -8.91
C GLY A 115 -13.27 18.26 -7.60
N VAL A 116 -12.31 17.34 -7.69
CA VAL A 116 -11.61 16.82 -6.50
C VAL A 116 -10.70 17.89 -5.93
N THR A 117 -10.83 18.17 -4.64
CA THR A 117 -9.94 19.10 -3.94
C THR A 117 -8.50 18.63 -4.04
N TYR A 118 -7.58 19.52 -4.42
CA TYR A 118 -6.14 19.23 -4.43
C TYR A 118 -5.66 18.65 -3.10
N GLY A 119 -4.90 17.55 -3.16
CA GLY A 119 -4.42 16.79 -2.00
C GLY A 119 -5.48 15.86 -1.40
N ARG A 120 -6.62 15.65 -2.05
CA ARG A 120 -7.64 14.72 -1.56
C ARG A 120 -7.08 13.30 -1.55
N ALA A 121 -7.15 12.66 -0.39
CA ALA A 121 -6.77 11.27 -0.25
C ALA A 121 -7.74 10.35 -1.02
N VAL A 122 -7.18 9.34 -1.68
CA VAL A 122 -7.91 8.21 -2.24
C VAL A 122 -7.33 6.92 -1.67
N CYS A 123 -8.18 5.91 -1.53
CA CYS A 123 -7.76 4.58 -1.13
C CYS A 123 -8.07 3.57 -2.23
N ILE A 124 -7.09 2.72 -2.52
CA ILE A 124 -7.15 1.70 -3.55
C ILE A 124 -6.81 0.36 -2.88
N PRO A 125 -7.79 -0.48 -2.51
CA PRO A 125 -7.56 -1.68 -1.73
C PRO A 125 -6.69 -2.68 -2.51
N GLU A 126 -6.81 -2.77 -3.83
CA GLU A 126 -6.00 -3.65 -4.67
C GLU A 126 -4.52 -3.23 -4.72
N LEU A 127 -4.22 -1.95 -4.45
CA LEU A 127 -2.85 -1.44 -4.32
C LEU A 127 -2.30 -1.76 -2.93
N ASN A 128 -3.11 -1.52 -1.89
CA ASN A 128 -2.75 -1.85 -0.51
C ASN A 128 -2.45 -3.35 -0.32
N GLN A 129 -3.29 -4.20 -0.91
CA GLN A 129 -3.14 -5.65 -0.90
C GLN A 129 -1.86 -6.09 -1.62
N HIS A 130 -1.55 -5.48 -2.77
CA HIS A 130 -0.35 -5.81 -3.53
C HIS A 130 0.93 -5.53 -2.73
N PHE A 131 1.02 -4.38 -2.08
CA PHE A 131 2.21 -4.00 -1.30
C PHE A 131 2.18 -4.46 0.17
N GLY A 132 1.11 -5.13 0.60
CA GLY A 132 0.95 -5.58 1.99
C GLY A 132 0.90 -4.46 3.03
N ARG A 133 0.64 -3.21 2.61
CA ARG A 133 0.55 -2.02 3.49
C ARG A 133 -0.36 -0.96 2.90
N PRO A 134 -0.96 -0.06 3.72
CA PRO A 134 -1.67 1.09 3.21
C PRO A 134 -0.76 1.99 2.38
N VAL A 135 -1.17 2.31 1.16
CA VAL A 135 -0.54 3.31 0.31
C VAL A 135 -1.36 4.58 0.39
N ARG A 136 -0.75 5.67 0.87
CA ARG A 136 -1.41 6.97 0.95
C ARG A 136 -1.31 7.65 -0.40
N VAL A 137 -2.38 7.59 -1.19
CA VAL A 137 -2.47 8.21 -2.51
C VAL A 137 -3.22 9.54 -2.39
N GLU A 138 -2.69 10.60 -2.99
CA GLU A 138 -3.31 11.93 -2.99
C GLU A 138 -3.45 12.48 -4.42
N VAL A 139 -4.67 12.92 -4.75
CA VAL A 139 -4.97 13.55 -6.05
C VAL A 139 -4.43 14.97 -6.02
N ARG A 140 -3.34 15.21 -6.75
CA ARG A 140 -2.66 16.50 -6.79
C ARG A 140 -2.37 16.97 -8.20
N ASP A 141 -2.60 16.11 -9.17
CA ASP A 141 -2.20 16.32 -10.54
C ASP A 141 -3.35 16.04 -11.51
N THR A 142 -3.18 16.46 -12.75
CA THR A 142 -4.14 16.23 -13.83
C THR A 142 -3.41 16.28 -15.16
N ASP A 143 -3.93 15.57 -16.15
CA ASP A 143 -3.50 15.68 -17.55
C ASP A 143 -4.71 16.05 -18.42
N SER A 144 -4.44 16.74 -19.53
CA SER A 144 -5.39 16.98 -20.61
C SER A 144 -6.02 15.68 -21.15
N ASP A 145 -5.26 14.58 -21.18
CA ASP A 145 -5.74 13.27 -21.63
C ASP A 145 -6.75 12.62 -20.66
N MET A 146 -6.99 13.23 -19.50
CA MET A 146 -7.98 12.78 -18.51
C MET A 146 -9.30 13.54 -18.58
N ALA A 147 -9.42 14.57 -19.43
CA ALA A 147 -10.63 15.37 -19.50
C ALA A 147 -11.87 14.52 -19.82
N GLY A 148 -12.90 14.62 -18.97
CA GLY A 148 -14.15 13.88 -19.09
C GLY A 148 -14.10 12.43 -18.58
N ALA A 149 -12.96 11.93 -18.09
CA ALA A 149 -12.85 10.60 -17.50
C ALA A 149 -13.47 10.52 -16.09
N GLY A 150 -13.62 11.65 -15.41
CA GLY A 150 -14.11 11.72 -14.03
C GLY A 150 -13.36 10.78 -13.10
N ALA A 151 -14.09 9.91 -12.41
CA ALA A 151 -13.51 8.90 -11.51
C ALA A 151 -13.20 7.55 -12.20
N ALA A 152 -13.46 7.42 -13.50
CA ALA A 152 -13.26 6.19 -14.25
C ALA A 152 -11.78 5.88 -14.55
N ARG A 153 -10.89 6.86 -14.38
CA ARG A 153 -9.44 6.72 -14.52
C ARG A 153 -8.70 7.39 -13.36
N ILE A 154 -7.58 6.81 -12.97
CA ILE A 154 -6.59 7.39 -12.07
C ILE A 154 -5.20 6.95 -12.54
N ASP A 155 -4.25 7.88 -12.61
CA ASP A 155 -2.86 7.53 -12.91
C ASP A 155 -1.98 7.73 -11.68
N ILE A 156 -1.19 6.71 -11.36
CA ILE A 156 -0.27 6.70 -10.21
C ILE A 156 1.11 7.15 -10.67
N CYS A 157 1.69 8.11 -9.95
CA CYS A 157 3.05 8.54 -10.22
C CYS A 157 4.05 7.46 -9.77
N VAL A 158 4.81 6.92 -10.70
CA VAL A 158 5.91 5.98 -10.46
C VAL A 158 7.24 6.61 -10.84
N ARG A 159 8.35 6.00 -10.39
CA ARG A 159 9.68 6.60 -10.51
C ARG A 159 10.25 6.62 -11.93
N SER A 160 9.89 5.67 -12.77
CA SER A 160 10.50 5.50 -14.09
C SER A 160 9.57 4.83 -15.09
N GLU A 161 9.95 4.90 -16.36
CA GLU A 161 9.30 4.14 -17.43
C GLU A 161 9.26 2.63 -17.15
N VAL A 162 10.34 2.06 -16.62
CA VAL A 162 10.36 0.62 -16.29
C VAL A 162 9.32 0.30 -15.19
N ASP A 163 9.20 1.17 -14.19
CA ASP A 163 8.21 1.02 -13.12
C ASP A 163 6.76 1.20 -13.64
N SER A 164 6.56 1.91 -14.75
CA SER A 164 5.22 2.16 -15.32
C SER A 164 4.63 0.94 -16.02
N TYR A 165 5.43 -0.08 -16.34
CA TYR A 165 4.96 -1.34 -16.90
C TYR A 165 4.50 -2.37 -15.86
N ASP A 166 4.63 -2.07 -14.55
CA ASP A 166 4.21 -2.98 -13.51
C ASP A 166 2.68 -3.19 -13.54
N ARG A 167 2.25 -4.45 -13.59
CA ARG A 167 0.83 -4.83 -13.58
C ARG A 167 0.12 -4.44 -12.28
N ALA A 168 0.87 -4.23 -11.19
CA ALA A 168 0.33 -3.74 -9.92
C ALA A 168 -0.35 -2.38 -10.06
N VAL A 169 0.15 -1.54 -10.95
CA VAL A 169 -0.32 -0.17 -11.23
C VAL A 169 -1.05 -0.03 -12.57
N ASN A 170 -1.32 -1.14 -13.27
CA ASN A 170 -2.03 -1.15 -14.56
C ASN A 170 -3.15 -2.19 -14.56
N LYS A 171 -4.30 -1.84 -13.96
CA LYS A 171 -5.46 -2.74 -13.83
C LYS A 171 -6.74 -2.00 -13.47
N ALA A 172 -7.87 -2.67 -13.66
CA ALA A 172 -9.13 -2.24 -13.05
C ALA A 172 -9.05 -2.34 -11.52
N VAL A 173 -9.53 -1.32 -10.82
CA VAL A 173 -9.49 -1.21 -9.35
C VAL A 173 -10.76 -0.60 -8.80
N THR A 174 -10.94 -0.75 -7.49
CA THR A 174 -11.91 0.00 -6.71
C THR A 174 -11.25 1.27 -6.18
N LEU A 175 -11.71 2.44 -6.63
CA LEU A 175 -11.27 3.71 -6.07
C LEU A 175 -12.23 4.16 -4.97
N VAL A 176 -11.71 4.44 -3.78
CA VAL A 176 -12.48 5.01 -2.66
C VAL A 176 -12.00 6.44 -2.43
N LEU A 177 -12.83 7.41 -2.80
CA LEU A 177 -12.55 8.81 -2.51
C LEU A 177 -12.78 9.06 -1.01
N LEU A 178 -11.72 9.56 -0.36
CA LEU A 178 -11.61 10.13 0.99
C LEU A 178 -12.85 10.81 1.55
#